data_AF-A0A414FJC4-F1
#
_entry.id   AF-A0A414FJC4-F1
#
_cell.length_a   1.000
_cell.length_b   1.000
_cell.length_c   1.000
_cell.angle_alpha   90.00
_cell.angle_beta   90.00
_cell.angle_gamma   90.00
#
_symmetry.space_group_name_H-M   'P 1'
#
loop_
_entity.id
_entity.type
_entity.pdbx_description
1 polymer ?
#
loop_
_entity_poly.entity_id
_entity_poly.type
_entity_poly.pdbx_seq_one_letter_code
_entity_poly.pdbx_strand_id
1 'polypeptide(L)'
;MLITRDILNKALEDKMPLFHDGDYIDDDVLYDLFYAQPILKDLPNGKKALRTLISKSDRNILCAELKGRISKNPKETYDKIYYNIICKSCGKVFPIHITKCQIISRAFKISNHINISLHNDRYYLFTPAFEELYSIKFGNSYNMYVCESCIDKFVSDSMQEASDFLERNDKFDWFLSEESFGDWKRKLFRIESTYFKLENRGKIEDGKKIRAANGDVWKDDKYNEREKREQEERNHQRKLEEIRLQQKLDEEAERERTRKANELFLARHQSNTPTQRYIDRFCNKHSDIDITDEKNHREALSPEGVNYEAIQKHNSKLYKEYLQSPLWKIISSKVKWNANYRCEKCGSNKNLVVHHTSYEFKGIEFLAFHTLQCLCSKCHEKEHDKQNGSEK
;
A
#
# COMPACT_ATOMS: atom_id res chain seq x y z
N MET A 1 -8.08 -42.59 48.13
CA MET A 1 -7.79 -43.00 49.53
C MET A 1 -6.71 -42.09 50.11
N LEU A 2 -6.70 -41.80 51.41
CA LEU A 2 -5.55 -41.12 52.04
C LEU A 2 -4.51 -42.18 52.42
N ILE A 3 -3.33 -42.10 51.81
CA ILE A 3 -2.21 -42.99 52.04
C ILE A 3 -1.41 -42.43 53.21
N THR A 4 -1.56 -43.08 54.36
CA THR A 4 -0.81 -42.76 55.58
C THR A 4 0.46 -43.59 55.70
N ARG A 5 1.34 -43.22 56.62
CA ARG A 5 2.56 -43.98 56.95
C ARG A 5 2.29 -45.46 57.23
N ASP A 6 1.22 -45.78 57.97
CA ASP A 6 0.86 -47.16 58.30
C ASP A 6 0.40 -47.96 57.07
N ILE A 7 -0.41 -47.34 56.20
CA ILE A 7 -0.86 -47.96 54.96
C ILE A 7 0.34 -48.22 54.04
N LEU A 8 1.28 -47.28 53.96
CA LEU A 8 2.51 -47.44 53.21
C LEU A 8 3.37 -48.59 53.74
N ASN A 9 3.59 -48.67 55.05
CA ASN A 9 4.38 -49.74 55.68
C ASN A 9 3.74 -51.11 55.43
N LYS A 10 2.43 -51.23 55.59
CA LYS A 10 1.70 -52.48 55.32
C LYS A 10 1.82 -52.92 53.86
N ALA A 11 1.67 -51.99 52.92
CA ALA A 11 1.84 -52.30 51.49
C ALA A 11 3.26 -52.74 51.15
N LEU A 12 4.27 -52.18 51.82
CA LEU A 12 5.67 -52.59 51.69
C LEU A 12 5.92 -54.01 52.23
N GLU A 13 5.35 -54.33 53.40
CA GLU A 13 5.42 -55.67 54.00
C GLU A 13 4.75 -56.73 53.11
N ASP A 14 3.55 -56.42 52.62
CA ASP A 14 2.74 -57.31 51.78
C ASP A 14 3.23 -57.36 50.32
N LYS A 15 4.18 -56.49 49.94
CA LYS A 15 4.68 -56.30 48.57
C LYS A 15 3.55 -56.05 47.55
N MET A 16 2.59 -55.23 47.92
CA MET A 16 1.41 -54.92 47.12
C MET A 16 1.52 -53.55 46.43
N PRO A 17 0.88 -53.37 45.25
CA PRO A 17 0.66 -52.04 44.69
C PRO A 17 -0.14 -51.17 45.67
N LEU A 18 0.18 -49.88 45.73
CA LEU A 18 -0.47 -48.96 46.67
C LEU A 18 -0.99 -47.69 46.01
N PHE A 19 -0.27 -47.15 45.04
CA PHE A 19 -0.63 -45.86 44.46
C PHE A 19 -1.64 -46.05 43.34
N HIS A 20 -2.88 -45.59 43.53
CA HIS A 20 -3.90 -45.53 42.49
C HIS A 20 -4.20 -44.08 42.07
N ASP A 21 -4.85 -43.91 40.92
CA ASP A 21 -5.25 -42.59 40.43
C ASP A 21 -6.30 -41.97 41.37
N GLY A 22 -6.15 -40.69 41.71
CA GLY A 22 -7.03 -39.99 42.65
C GLY A 22 -6.71 -40.21 44.14
N ASP A 23 -5.69 -41.01 44.47
CA ASP A 23 -5.25 -41.16 45.87
C ASP A 23 -4.59 -39.89 46.39
N TYR A 24 -4.68 -39.68 47.70
CA TYR A 24 -4.01 -38.59 48.41
C TYR A 24 -2.90 -39.15 49.28
N ILE A 25 -1.77 -38.46 49.41
CA ILE A 25 -0.71 -38.82 50.37
C ILE A 25 -0.69 -37.83 51.53
N ASP A 26 -0.33 -38.31 52.72
CA ASP A 26 -0.05 -37.46 53.87
C ASP A 26 1.36 -36.84 53.83
N ASP A 27 1.63 -35.93 54.77
CA ASP A 27 2.92 -35.22 54.87
C ASP A 27 4.09 -36.17 55.14
N ASP A 28 3.91 -37.17 56.00
CA ASP A 28 4.96 -38.11 56.38
C ASP A 28 5.36 -39.01 55.21
N VAL A 29 4.37 -39.51 54.45
CA VAL A 29 4.57 -40.29 53.24
C VAL A 29 5.25 -39.44 52.16
N LEU A 30 4.82 -38.19 51.96
CA LEU A 30 5.49 -37.28 51.03
C LEU A 30 6.95 -37.06 51.43
N TYR A 31 7.20 -36.80 52.71
CA TYR A 31 8.55 -36.63 53.25
C TYR A 31 9.41 -37.87 53.00
N ASP A 32 8.91 -39.06 53.28
CA ASP A 32 9.66 -40.30 53.12
C ASP A 32 9.97 -40.65 51.66
N LEU A 33 9.07 -40.32 50.74
CA LEU A 33 9.26 -40.58 49.31
C LEU A 33 10.33 -39.65 48.72
N PHE A 34 10.33 -38.37 49.10
CA PHE A 34 11.10 -37.33 48.40
C PHE A 34 12.22 -36.70 49.22
N TYR A 35 12.03 -36.51 50.52
CA TYR A 35 12.89 -35.67 51.36
C TYR A 35 13.69 -36.44 52.42
N ALA A 36 13.29 -37.66 52.78
CA ALA A 36 14.02 -38.47 53.76
C ALA A 36 15.47 -38.73 53.33
N GLN A 37 16.39 -38.51 54.28
CA GLN A 37 17.81 -38.71 54.06
C GLN A 37 18.15 -40.20 53.96
N PRO A 38 19.12 -40.58 53.11
CA PRO A 38 19.57 -41.96 53.06
C PRO A 38 20.26 -42.36 54.37
N ILE A 39 19.95 -43.54 54.88
CA ILE A 39 20.54 -44.10 56.09
C ILE A 39 21.73 -44.98 55.69
N LEU A 40 22.85 -44.85 56.39
CA LEU A 40 24.00 -45.74 56.23
C LEU A 40 23.70 -47.12 56.82
N LYS A 41 23.83 -48.17 56.00
CA LYS A 41 23.70 -49.56 56.44
C LYS A 41 24.92 -50.38 56.00
N ASP A 42 25.35 -51.29 56.86
CA ASP A 42 26.41 -52.24 56.56
C ASP A 42 25.90 -53.32 55.59
N LEU A 43 26.61 -53.51 54.48
CA LEU A 43 26.35 -54.58 53.52
C LEU A 43 27.00 -55.89 53.97
N PRO A 44 26.52 -57.05 53.49
CA PRO A 44 27.08 -58.36 53.83
C PRO A 44 28.57 -58.54 53.48
N ASN A 45 29.10 -57.69 52.60
CA ASN A 45 30.52 -57.67 52.19
C ASN A 45 31.37 -56.67 52.99
N GLY A 46 30.88 -56.16 54.11
CA GLY A 46 31.59 -55.22 54.99
C GLY A 46 31.66 -53.77 54.47
N LYS A 47 31.07 -53.47 53.31
CA LYS A 47 30.99 -52.09 52.78
C LYS A 47 29.78 -51.38 53.34
N LYS A 48 29.92 -50.07 53.63
CA LYS A 48 28.80 -49.21 54.01
C LYS A 48 28.11 -48.68 52.75
N ALA A 49 26.80 -48.84 52.66
CA ALA A 49 26.00 -48.29 51.58
C ALA A 49 24.87 -47.40 52.11
N LEU A 50 24.61 -46.31 51.38
CA LEU A 50 23.47 -45.43 51.62
C LEU A 50 22.20 -46.15 51.15
N ARG A 51 21.33 -46.53 52.08
CA ARG A 51 19.99 -47.06 51.77
C ARG A 51 18.97 -45.93 51.95
N THR A 52 18.21 -45.65 50.90
CA THR A 52 17.02 -44.78 51.01
C THR A 52 15.96 -45.46 51.89
N LEU A 53 15.15 -44.68 52.62
CA LEU A 53 14.14 -45.20 53.54
C LEU A 53 13.20 -46.22 52.85
N ILE A 54 12.89 -45.97 51.58
CA ILE A 54 12.19 -46.90 50.68
C ILE A 54 13.11 -47.16 49.48
N SER A 55 13.44 -48.42 49.22
CA SER A 55 14.35 -48.77 48.13
C SER A 55 13.71 -48.56 46.76
N LYS A 56 14.52 -48.48 45.69
CA LYS A 56 13.99 -48.40 44.31
C LYS A 56 13.15 -49.64 43.95
N SER A 57 13.54 -50.83 44.42
CA SER A 57 12.75 -52.05 44.20
C SER A 57 11.41 -51.98 44.90
N ASP A 58 11.36 -51.47 46.13
CA ASP A 58 10.11 -51.37 46.89
C ASP A 58 9.19 -50.30 46.30
N ARG A 59 9.73 -49.15 45.88
CA ARG A 59 8.97 -48.17 45.09
C ARG A 59 8.41 -48.77 43.81
N ASN A 60 9.19 -49.58 43.10
CA ASN A 60 8.72 -50.27 41.90
C ASN A 60 7.61 -51.28 42.20
N ILE A 61 7.59 -51.88 43.40
CA ILE A 61 6.53 -52.78 43.87
C ILE A 61 5.27 -51.99 44.21
N LEU A 62 5.40 -50.91 44.99
CA LEU A 62 4.29 -49.99 45.30
C LEU A 62 3.65 -49.39 44.04
N CYS A 63 4.45 -49.25 42.99
CA CYS A 63 4.08 -48.77 41.67
C CYS A 63 3.88 -49.89 40.62
N ALA A 64 3.86 -51.17 40.99
CA ALA A 64 4.00 -52.29 40.05
C ALA A 64 2.90 -52.36 38.97
N GLU A 65 1.71 -51.81 39.25
CA GLU A 65 0.62 -51.64 38.29
C GLU A 65 1.04 -50.87 37.01
N LEU A 66 2.10 -50.05 37.09
CA LEU A 66 2.59 -49.20 36.00
C LEU A 66 3.36 -49.93 34.91
N LYS A 67 4.06 -51.03 35.20
CA LYS A 67 4.92 -51.68 34.19
C LYS A 67 4.11 -52.29 33.04
N GLY A 68 2.81 -52.52 33.22
CA GLY A 68 1.90 -53.01 32.19
C GLY A 68 1.19 -51.91 31.37
N ARG A 69 1.28 -50.63 31.74
CA ARG A 69 0.48 -49.53 31.14
C ARG A 69 1.27 -48.25 30.81
N ILE A 70 2.56 -48.33 30.47
CA ILE A 70 3.26 -47.15 29.94
C ILE A 70 2.82 -46.94 28.48
N SER A 71 1.70 -46.25 28.30
CA SER A 71 1.25 -45.77 26.98
C SER A 71 2.38 -44.96 26.34
N LYS A 72 2.65 -45.21 25.06
CA LYS A 72 3.65 -44.46 24.26
C LYS A 72 3.19 -43.03 23.93
N ASN A 73 2.02 -42.62 24.41
CA ASN A 73 1.40 -41.33 24.10
C ASN A 73 1.40 -40.40 25.33
N PRO A 74 2.18 -39.31 25.34
CA PRO A 74 2.38 -38.46 26.53
C PRO A 74 1.17 -37.60 26.94
N LYS A 75 -0.02 -37.80 26.36
CA LYS A 75 -1.25 -37.04 26.68
C LYS A 75 -2.38 -37.90 27.26
N GLU A 76 -2.22 -39.22 27.34
CA GLU A 76 -3.26 -40.11 27.89
C GLU A 76 -2.95 -40.46 29.35
N THR A 77 -3.79 -39.94 30.25
CA THR A 77 -4.02 -40.39 31.63
C THR A 77 -2.76 -40.67 32.44
N TYR A 78 -2.10 -39.60 32.90
CA TYR A 78 -1.20 -39.70 34.04
C TYR A 78 -2.03 -40.09 35.26
N ASP A 79 -1.79 -41.26 35.86
CA ASP A 79 -2.28 -41.53 37.20
C ASP A 79 -1.75 -40.43 38.14
N LYS A 80 -2.65 -39.59 38.65
CA LYS A 80 -2.37 -38.44 39.52
C LYS A 80 -2.61 -38.85 40.96
N ILE A 81 -1.54 -38.84 41.74
CA ILE A 81 -1.62 -38.92 43.20
C ILE A 81 -1.58 -37.49 43.71
N TYR A 82 -2.49 -37.16 44.60
CA TYR A 82 -2.69 -35.81 45.07
C TYR A 82 -2.01 -35.59 46.43
N TYR A 83 -1.55 -34.37 46.63
CA TYR A 83 -1.06 -33.89 47.91
C TYR A 83 -1.72 -32.55 48.20
N ASN A 84 -2.29 -32.42 49.40
CA ASN A 84 -3.01 -31.23 49.80
C ASN A 84 -2.05 -30.20 50.38
N ILE A 85 -2.10 -28.99 49.83
CA ILE A 85 -1.28 -27.88 50.30
C ILE A 85 -2.17 -26.74 50.77
N ILE A 86 -1.77 -26.07 51.84
CA ILE A 86 -2.41 -24.86 52.33
C ILE A 86 -1.85 -23.64 51.59
N CYS A 87 -2.71 -22.89 50.92
CA CYS A 87 -2.35 -21.64 50.27
C CYS A 87 -1.95 -20.60 51.32
N LYS A 88 -0.73 -20.07 51.23
CA LYS A 88 -0.25 -19.02 52.15
C LYS A 88 -0.99 -17.70 52.01
N SER A 89 -1.59 -17.41 50.86
CA SER A 89 -2.31 -16.15 50.63
C SER A 89 -3.74 -16.18 51.19
N CYS A 90 -4.49 -17.26 50.98
CA CYS A 90 -5.90 -17.32 51.36
C CYS A 90 -6.25 -18.40 52.39
N GLY A 91 -5.30 -19.21 52.82
CA GLY A 91 -5.49 -20.31 53.77
C GLY A 91 -6.26 -21.52 53.20
N LYS A 92 -6.72 -21.47 51.94
CA LYS A 92 -7.46 -22.58 51.33
C LYS A 92 -6.54 -23.75 51.02
N VAL A 93 -7.06 -24.95 51.25
CA VAL A 93 -6.41 -26.19 50.82
C VAL A 93 -6.62 -26.36 49.31
N PHE A 94 -5.56 -26.65 48.58
CA PHE A 94 -5.63 -26.99 47.16
C PHE A 94 -4.75 -28.22 46.87
N PRO A 95 -5.21 -29.11 45.99
CA PRO A 95 -4.47 -30.32 45.67
C PRO A 95 -3.46 -30.04 44.57
N ILE A 96 -2.23 -30.52 44.75
CA ILE A 96 -1.27 -30.66 43.66
C ILE A 96 -1.13 -32.12 43.29
N HIS A 97 -0.81 -32.41 42.04
CA HIS A 97 -0.67 -33.78 41.57
C HIS A 97 0.80 -34.18 41.43
N ILE A 98 1.07 -35.41 41.79
CA ILE A 98 2.35 -36.09 41.72
C ILE A 98 2.13 -37.28 40.80
N THR A 99 2.96 -37.37 39.77
CA THR A 99 2.92 -38.53 38.89
C THR A 99 3.67 -39.68 39.54
N LYS A 100 3.21 -40.90 39.30
CA LYS A 100 3.92 -42.10 39.74
C LYS A 100 5.37 -42.18 39.20
N CYS A 101 5.62 -41.63 38.01
CA CYS A 101 6.98 -41.50 37.46
C CYS A 101 7.88 -40.63 38.34
N GLN A 102 7.37 -39.50 38.85
CA GLN A 102 8.12 -38.63 39.75
C GLN A 102 8.43 -39.33 41.07
N ILE A 103 7.53 -40.17 41.60
CA ILE A 103 7.77 -41.01 42.79
C ILE A 103 8.93 -41.99 42.53
N ILE A 104 8.92 -42.68 41.39
CA ILE A 104 9.96 -43.66 41.04
C ILE A 104 11.33 -42.99 40.89
N SER A 105 11.38 -41.84 40.22
CA SER A 105 12.62 -41.12 39.93
C SER A 105 13.10 -40.20 41.06
N ARG A 106 12.28 -40.00 42.12
CA ARG A 106 12.49 -38.99 43.17
C ARG A 106 12.71 -37.58 42.61
N ALA A 107 12.03 -37.25 41.51
CA ALA A 107 12.19 -35.98 40.80
C ALA A 107 11.10 -34.95 41.11
N PHE A 108 10.17 -35.27 42.02
CA PHE A 108 9.15 -34.32 42.43
C PHE A 108 9.75 -33.21 43.29
N LYS A 109 9.39 -31.96 42.97
CA LYS A 109 9.62 -30.79 43.81
C LYS A 109 8.33 -29.98 43.81
N ILE A 110 7.85 -29.63 44.98
CA ILE A 110 6.61 -28.86 45.10
C ILE A 110 6.72 -27.51 44.37
N SER A 111 7.91 -26.89 44.37
CA SER A 111 8.21 -25.65 43.63
C SER A 111 7.88 -25.71 42.13
N ASN A 112 7.95 -26.90 41.51
CA ASN A 112 7.68 -27.06 40.08
C ASN A 112 6.18 -26.93 39.73
N HIS A 113 5.30 -27.02 40.73
CA HIS A 113 3.85 -26.92 40.55
C HIS A 113 3.31 -25.51 40.85
N ILE A 114 4.18 -24.59 41.30
CA ILE A 114 3.88 -23.18 41.49
C ILE A 114 4.49 -22.44 40.32
N ASN A 115 3.76 -22.37 39.21
CA ASN A 115 4.23 -21.65 38.03
C ASN A 115 3.62 -20.24 38.02
N ILE A 116 4.45 -19.21 38.18
CA ILE A 116 4.03 -17.80 38.08
C ILE A 116 4.11 -17.32 36.61
N SER A 117 4.43 -18.21 35.66
CA SER A 117 4.60 -17.83 34.26
C SER A 117 3.34 -17.18 33.70
N LEU A 118 3.49 -15.96 33.21
CA LEU A 118 2.45 -15.24 32.49
C LEU A 118 2.39 -15.75 31.05
N HIS A 119 1.32 -16.46 30.69
CA HIS A 119 1.13 -16.97 29.33
C HIS A 119 0.90 -15.85 28.27
N ASN A 120 0.56 -14.63 28.70
CA ASN A 120 0.25 -13.51 27.81
C ASN A 120 1.36 -12.46 27.66
N ASP A 121 2.52 -12.65 28.28
CA ASP A 121 3.63 -11.70 28.17
C ASP A 121 4.40 -11.95 26.86
N ARG A 122 4.12 -11.16 25.81
CA ARG A 122 4.94 -11.18 24.58
C ARG A 122 6.39 -10.90 24.99
N TYR A 123 7.22 -11.94 24.91
CA TYR A 123 8.66 -11.95 25.23
C TYR A 123 9.04 -12.06 26.71
N TYR A 124 8.16 -12.49 27.62
CA TYR A 124 8.48 -12.66 29.06
C TYR A 124 9.09 -11.40 29.70
N LEU A 125 8.73 -10.22 29.20
CA LEU A 125 9.38 -8.95 29.57
C LEU A 125 9.19 -8.57 31.04
N PHE A 126 8.09 -9.02 31.64
CA PHE A 126 7.68 -8.70 32.99
C PHE A 126 7.69 -9.93 33.92
N THR A 127 7.86 -11.15 33.40
CA THR A 127 7.96 -12.36 34.24
C THR A 127 8.99 -12.22 35.38
N PRO A 128 10.21 -11.69 35.15
CA PRO A 128 11.16 -11.45 36.24
C PRO A 128 10.68 -10.42 37.26
N ALA A 129 9.96 -9.39 36.82
CA ALA A 129 9.36 -8.42 37.71
C ALA A 129 8.32 -9.09 38.60
N PHE A 130 7.39 -9.86 38.02
CA PHE A 130 6.37 -10.58 38.79
C PHE A 130 6.95 -11.61 39.76
N GLU A 131 8.01 -12.33 39.40
CA GLU A 131 8.71 -13.24 40.31
C GLU A 131 9.30 -12.52 41.52
N GLU A 132 9.87 -11.33 41.30
CA GLU A 132 10.41 -10.51 42.38
C GLU A 132 9.31 -9.92 43.25
N LEU A 133 8.23 -9.43 42.65
CA LEU A 133 7.06 -8.93 43.38
C LEU A 133 6.38 -10.01 44.19
N TYR A 134 6.24 -11.19 43.62
CA TYR A 134 5.78 -12.37 44.33
C TYR A 134 6.71 -12.66 45.52
N SER A 135 8.02 -12.57 45.32
CA SER A 135 9.01 -12.78 46.37
C SER A 135 8.98 -11.73 47.47
N ILE A 136 8.62 -10.48 47.17
CA ILE A 136 8.45 -9.40 48.16
C ILE A 136 7.14 -9.59 48.93
N LYS A 137 6.03 -9.84 48.22
CA LYS A 137 4.68 -9.89 48.81
C LYS A 137 4.46 -11.16 49.62
N PHE A 138 4.96 -12.27 49.12
CA PHE A 138 4.79 -13.56 49.73
C PHE A 138 6.08 -13.96 50.45
N GLY A 139 7.25 -13.90 49.80
CA GLY A 139 8.53 -14.41 50.31
C GLY A 139 9.22 -15.31 49.28
N ASN A 140 10.43 -15.79 49.59
CA ASN A 140 11.27 -16.54 48.64
C ASN A 140 10.52 -17.72 47.96
N SER A 141 10.59 -17.79 46.63
CA SER A 141 9.88 -18.71 45.73
C SER A 141 10.09 -20.20 46.03
N TYR A 142 11.15 -20.56 46.76
CA TYR A 142 11.46 -21.95 47.09
C TYR A 142 10.60 -22.57 48.21
N ASN A 143 9.88 -21.78 49.02
CA ASN A 143 9.18 -22.27 50.23
C ASN A 143 7.72 -21.77 50.38
N MET A 144 7.06 -21.38 49.28
CA MET A 144 5.74 -20.73 49.36
C MET A 144 4.75 -21.21 48.33
N TYR A 145 3.69 -21.82 48.85
CA TYR A 145 2.61 -22.40 48.08
C TYR A 145 1.42 -21.44 48.04
N VAL A 146 1.16 -20.89 46.86
CA VAL A 146 -0.01 -20.05 46.58
C VAL A 146 -0.83 -20.74 45.51
N CYS A 147 -2.14 -20.85 45.72
CA CYS A 147 -3.03 -21.49 44.74
C CYS A 147 -3.15 -20.63 43.47
N GLU A 148 -3.46 -21.27 42.35
CA GLU A 148 -3.62 -20.64 41.02
C GLU A 148 -4.52 -19.40 41.09
N SER A 149 -5.70 -19.49 41.71
CA SER A 149 -6.61 -18.35 41.85
C SER A 149 -6.01 -17.14 42.58
N CYS A 150 -5.11 -17.36 43.54
CA CYS A 150 -4.42 -16.28 44.25
C CYS A 150 -3.26 -15.71 43.43
N ILE A 151 -2.60 -16.53 42.60
CA ILE A 151 -1.61 -16.08 41.63
C ILE A 151 -2.29 -15.23 40.56
N ASP A 152 -3.39 -15.70 39.99
CA ASP A 152 -4.17 -14.97 38.98
C ASP A 152 -4.66 -13.63 39.52
N LYS A 153 -5.18 -13.63 40.75
CA LYS A 153 -5.57 -12.39 41.42
C LYS A 153 -4.38 -11.46 41.64
N PHE A 154 -3.25 -11.98 42.11
CA PHE A 154 -2.04 -11.18 42.30
C PHE A 154 -1.59 -10.53 40.98
N VAL A 155 -1.56 -11.29 39.89
CA VAL A 155 -1.26 -10.79 38.54
C VAL A 155 -2.25 -9.71 38.15
N SER A 156 -3.55 -9.97 38.28
CA SER A 156 -4.62 -9.02 37.95
C SER A 156 -4.50 -7.71 38.75
N ASP A 157 -4.29 -7.80 40.06
CA ASP A 157 -4.14 -6.65 40.96
C ASP A 157 -2.91 -5.82 40.56
N SER A 158 -1.79 -6.47 40.23
CA SER A 158 -0.58 -5.78 39.76
C SER A 158 -0.74 -5.14 38.37
N MET A 159 -1.52 -5.75 37.46
CA MET A 159 -1.86 -5.13 36.18
C MET A 159 -2.79 -3.93 36.36
N GLN A 160 -3.73 -4.02 37.29
CA GLN A 160 -4.58 -2.89 37.65
C GLN A 160 -3.76 -1.76 38.26
N GLU A 161 -2.83 -2.07 39.19
CA GLU A 161 -1.95 -1.08 39.79
C GLU A 161 -1.04 -0.40 38.75
N ALA A 162 -0.54 -1.16 37.76
CA ALA A 162 0.16 -0.58 36.62
C ALA A 162 -0.72 0.40 35.86
N SER A 163 -2.00 0.06 35.64
CA SER A 163 -2.98 0.88 34.91
C SER A 163 -3.33 2.15 35.70
N ASP A 164 -3.64 2.03 36.98
CA ASP A 164 -3.97 3.16 37.87
C ASP A 164 -2.78 4.14 37.97
N PHE A 165 -1.55 3.61 37.99
CA PHE A 165 -0.35 4.44 37.96
C PHE A 165 -0.24 5.27 36.67
N LEU A 166 -0.77 4.79 35.53
CA LEU A 166 -0.79 5.53 34.27
C LEU A 166 -1.71 6.75 34.32
N GLU A 167 -2.73 6.75 35.18
CA GLU A 167 -3.67 7.87 35.33
C GLU A 167 -3.07 9.04 36.14
N ARG A 168 -1.95 8.83 36.83
CA ARG A 168 -1.27 9.89 37.60
C ARG A 168 -0.70 10.97 36.70
N ASN A 169 -0.77 12.23 37.15
CA ASN A 169 -0.18 13.36 36.44
C ASN A 169 1.34 13.46 36.64
N ASP A 170 1.85 13.03 37.80
CA ASP A 170 3.25 13.13 38.22
C ASP A 170 4.12 11.91 37.86
N LYS A 171 3.57 10.97 37.09
CA LYS A 171 4.20 9.67 36.78
C LYS A 171 5.62 9.79 36.19
N PHE A 172 5.89 10.80 35.36
CA PHE A 172 7.22 11.05 34.79
C PHE A 172 8.22 11.50 35.84
N ASP A 173 7.84 12.50 36.63
CA ASP A 173 8.68 13.05 37.69
C ASP A 173 9.00 11.97 38.72
N TRP A 174 8.01 11.13 39.06
CA TRP A 174 8.22 9.96 39.90
C TRP A 174 9.21 8.98 39.28
N PHE A 175 9.07 8.63 37.99
CA PHE A 175 9.99 7.67 37.34
C PHE A 175 11.44 8.18 37.25
N LEU A 176 11.62 9.49 37.22
CA LEU A 176 12.92 10.16 37.21
C LEU A 176 13.49 10.42 38.61
N SER A 177 12.67 10.33 39.66
CA SER A 177 13.11 10.59 41.03
C SER A 177 14.06 9.50 41.52
N GLU A 178 15.04 9.88 42.36
CA GLU A 178 15.93 8.94 43.03
C GLU A 178 15.16 7.98 43.95
N GLU A 179 14.07 8.46 44.54
CA GLU A 179 13.18 7.68 45.42
C GLU A 179 12.56 6.47 44.72
N SER A 180 12.31 6.56 43.40
CA SER A 180 11.72 5.47 42.64
C SER A 180 12.67 4.32 42.29
N PHE A 181 14.00 4.49 42.43
CA PHE A 181 14.96 3.46 42.02
C PHE A 181 14.85 2.18 42.84
N GLY A 182 14.43 2.30 44.10
CA GLY A 182 14.18 1.16 44.98
C GLY A 182 12.73 0.67 44.98
N ASP A 183 11.82 1.38 44.31
CA ASP A 183 10.41 1.01 44.32
C ASP A 183 10.15 -0.16 43.36
N TRP A 184 9.51 -1.19 43.88
CA TRP A 184 9.13 -2.38 43.14
C TRP A 184 8.20 -2.05 41.96
N LYS A 185 7.37 -1.01 42.08
CA LYS A 185 6.43 -0.58 41.02
C LYS A 185 7.15 -0.22 39.74
N ARG A 186 8.40 0.23 39.82
CA ARG A 186 9.23 0.52 38.65
C ARG A 186 9.45 -0.73 37.78
N LYS A 187 9.37 -1.92 38.36
CA LYS A 187 9.51 -3.21 37.66
C LYS A 187 8.27 -3.56 36.83
N LEU A 188 7.14 -2.90 37.06
CA LEU A 188 5.96 -2.99 36.20
C LEU A 188 6.13 -2.21 34.88
N PHE A 189 7.23 -1.47 34.70
CA PHE A 189 7.46 -0.63 33.54
C PHE A 189 8.87 -0.84 32.96
N ARG A 190 8.96 -0.82 31.64
CA ARG A 190 10.22 -0.99 30.90
C ARG A 190 10.43 0.13 29.91
N ILE A 191 11.59 0.79 29.94
CA ILE A 191 11.98 1.75 28.89
C ILE A 191 12.22 0.96 27.60
N GLU A 192 11.37 1.16 26.61
CA GLU A 192 11.44 0.48 25.31
C GLU A 192 12.40 1.20 24.37
N SER A 193 12.42 2.54 24.39
CA SER A 193 13.33 3.34 23.55
C SER A 193 13.55 4.73 24.12
N THR A 194 14.79 5.20 24.06
CA THR A 194 15.17 6.59 24.32
C THR A 194 15.70 7.18 23.02
N TYR A 195 15.11 8.28 22.59
CA TYR A 195 15.48 8.99 21.37
C TYR A 195 16.36 10.18 21.74
N PHE A 196 17.27 10.51 20.82
CA PHE A 196 18.20 11.61 21.01
C PHE A 196 18.26 12.45 19.74
N LYS A 197 18.29 13.76 19.90
CA LYS A 197 18.61 14.71 18.84
C LYS A 197 20.01 15.27 19.05
N LEU A 198 20.64 15.66 17.95
CA LEU A 198 21.93 16.32 17.96
C LEU A 198 21.71 17.83 17.95
N GLU A 199 22.13 18.51 19.01
CA GLU A 199 22.15 19.97 19.11
C GLU A 199 23.53 20.41 19.57
N ASN A 200 24.14 21.38 18.87
CA ASN A 200 25.45 21.96 19.22
C ASN A 200 26.55 20.92 19.54
N ARG A 201 26.63 19.83 18.76
CA ARG A 201 27.55 18.68 18.95
C ARG A 201 27.32 17.84 20.21
N GLY A 202 26.26 18.11 20.98
CA GLY A 202 25.80 17.28 22.10
C GLY A 202 24.59 16.40 21.71
N LYS A 203 24.48 15.21 22.31
CA LYS A 203 23.26 14.38 22.25
C LYS A 203 22.32 14.81 23.36
N ILE A 204 21.16 15.33 22.99
CA ILE A 204 20.10 15.71 23.93
C ILE A 204 18.97 14.69 23.78
N GLU A 205 18.43 14.23 24.90
CA GLU A 205 17.28 13.33 24.91
C GLU A 205 16.05 14.02 24.28
N ASP A 206 15.54 13.41 23.22
CA ASP A 206 14.43 13.86 22.38
C ASP A 206 13.24 12.88 22.44
N GLY A 207 12.98 12.43 23.67
CA GLY A 207 11.81 11.67 24.02
C GLY A 207 12.06 10.22 24.38
N LYS A 208 11.15 9.67 25.19
CA LYS A 208 11.18 8.30 25.70
C LYS A 208 9.87 7.60 25.41
N LYS A 209 10.00 6.30 25.16
CA LYS A 209 8.89 5.37 25.02
C LYS A 209 9.03 4.27 26.06
N ILE A 210 8.00 4.07 26.87
CA ILE A 210 7.98 3.15 28.00
C ILE A 210 6.80 2.19 27.82
N ARG A 211 6.98 0.94 28.20
CA ARG A 211 5.96 -0.12 28.11
C ARG A 211 5.61 -0.59 29.51
N ALA A 212 4.33 -0.65 29.83
CA ALA A 212 3.80 -1.16 31.08
C ALA A 212 3.52 -2.68 30.99
N ALA A 213 3.44 -3.33 32.14
CA ALA A 213 3.22 -4.77 32.28
C ALA A 213 1.89 -5.24 31.68
N ASN A 214 0.87 -4.38 31.70
CA ASN A 214 -0.44 -4.62 31.10
C ASN A 214 -0.42 -4.53 29.55
N GLY A 215 0.73 -4.17 28.96
CA GLY A 215 0.92 -4.02 27.52
C GLY A 215 0.83 -2.58 27.01
N ASP A 216 0.37 -1.65 27.85
CA ASP A 216 0.22 -0.25 27.48
C ASP A 216 1.56 0.41 27.18
N VAL A 217 1.51 1.42 26.33
CA VAL A 217 2.67 2.14 25.85
C VAL A 217 2.52 3.61 26.16
N TRP A 218 3.58 4.15 26.75
CA TRP A 218 3.68 5.52 27.20
C TRP A 218 4.78 6.26 26.45
N LYS A 219 4.53 7.53 26.16
CA LYS A 219 5.41 8.45 25.45
C LYS A 219 5.50 9.72 26.28
N ASP A 220 6.70 10.26 26.45
CA ASP A 220 6.87 11.56 27.10
C ASP A 220 6.48 12.72 26.20
N ASP A 221 6.31 13.89 26.80
CA ASP A 221 5.90 15.10 26.06
C ASP A 221 6.91 15.41 24.96
N LYS A 222 8.20 15.19 25.22
CA LYS A 222 9.27 15.32 24.22
C LYS A 222 9.08 14.38 23.04
N TYR A 223 8.68 13.13 23.28
CA TYR A 223 8.39 12.16 22.23
C TYR A 223 7.13 12.57 21.44
N ASN A 224 6.08 13.03 22.11
CA ASN A 224 4.86 13.50 21.44
C ASN A 224 5.14 14.74 20.57
N GLU A 225 5.92 15.69 21.07
CA GLU A 225 6.40 16.83 20.31
C GLU A 225 7.26 16.41 19.11
N ARG A 226 8.14 15.42 19.29
CA ARG A 226 8.92 14.84 18.20
C ARG A 226 8.03 14.25 17.11
N GLU A 227 7.04 13.43 17.47
CA GLU A 227 6.10 12.87 16.49
C GLU A 227 5.33 13.97 15.74
N LYS A 228 4.95 15.05 16.45
CA LYS A 228 4.31 16.21 15.83
C LYS A 228 5.22 16.90 14.81
N ARG A 229 6.49 17.16 15.17
CA ARG A 229 7.49 17.74 14.25
C ARG A 229 7.70 16.88 13.02
N GLU A 230 7.86 15.57 13.20
CA GLU A 230 8.02 14.63 12.09
C GLU A 230 6.78 14.59 11.17
N GLN A 231 5.58 14.70 11.75
CA GLN A 231 4.35 14.75 10.97
C GLN A 231 4.22 16.05 10.19
N GLU A 232 4.58 17.18 10.80
CA GLU A 232 4.61 18.50 10.15
C GLU A 232 5.62 18.52 8.99
N GLU A 233 6.80 17.94 9.17
CA GLU A 233 7.81 17.81 8.11
C GLU A 233 7.30 16.94 6.96
N ARG A 234 6.69 15.78 7.24
CA ARG A 234 6.04 14.95 6.21
C ARG A 234 4.94 15.70 5.47
N ASN A 235 4.15 16.52 6.16
CA ASN A 235 3.12 17.34 5.53
C ASN A 235 3.73 18.43 4.64
N HIS A 236 4.80 19.07 5.09
CA HIS A 236 5.53 20.07 4.31
C HIS A 236 6.12 19.48 3.03
N GLN A 237 6.79 18.32 3.12
CA GLN A 237 7.35 17.63 1.96
C GLN A 237 6.28 17.24 0.95
N ARG A 238 5.11 16.76 1.40
CA ARG A 238 3.97 16.46 0.51
C ARG A 238 3.48 17.71 -0.23
N LYS A 239 3.31 18.84 0.47
CA LYS A 239 2.91 20.10 -0.17
C LYS A 239 3.94 20.59 -1.20
N LEU A 240 5.23 20.45 -0.92
CA LEU A 240 6.28 20.81 -1.88
C LEU A 240 6.20 19.95 -3.16
N GLU A 241 5.92 18.65 -3.02
CA GLU A 241 5.78 17.77 -4.17
C GLU A 241 4.52 18.06 -4.98
N GLU A 242 3.40 18.38 -4.33
CA GLU A 242 2.17 18.85 -5.00
C GLU A 242 2.42 20.13 -5.81
N ILE A 243 3.13 21.11 -5.24
CA ILE A 243 3.50 22.35 -5.94
C ILE A 243 4.37 22.05 -7.17
N ARG A 244 5.37 21.17 -7.04
CA ARG A 244 6.24 20.77 -8.16
C ARG A 244 5.46 20.06 -9.27
N LEU A 245 4.53 19.20 -8.91
CA LEU A 245 3.67 18.51 -9.87
C LEU A 245 2.78 19.52 -10.61
N GLN A 246 2.16 20.45 -9.90
CA GLN A 246 1.34 21.49 -10.49
C GLN A 246 2.15 22.37 -11.44
N GLN A 247 3.35 22.80 -11.06
CA GLN A 247 4.24 23.57 -11.92
C GLN A 247 4.57 22.83 -13.23
N LYS A 248 4.85 21.52 -13.17
CA LYS A 248 5.09 20.71 -14.37
C LYS A 248 3.87 20.65 -15.29
N LEU A 249 2.68 20.47 -14.71
CA LEU A 249 1.42 20.46 -15.48
C LEU A 249 1.15 21.81 -16.14
N ASP A 250 1.39 22.91 -15.42
CA ASP A 250 1.21 24.28 -15.94
C ASP A 250 2.22 24.58 -17.07
N GLU A 251 3.47 24.16 -16.92
CA GLU A 251 4.49 24.26 -17.97
C GLU A 251 4.12 23.44 -19.21
N GLU A 252 3.63 22.22 -19.05
CA GLU A 252 3.19 21.37 -20.16
C GLU A 252 1.97 21.98 -20.87
N ALA A 253 1.00 22.49 -20.12
CA ALA A 253 -0.14 23.19 -20.67
C ALA A 253 0.26 24.45 -21.46
N GLU A 254 1.26 25.20 -20.99
CA GLU A 254 1.80 26.36 -21.71
C GLU A 254 2.53 25.98 -23.00
N ARG A 255 3.33 24.90 -22.96
CA ARG A 255 3.97 24.34 -24.17
C ARG A 255 2.92 23.93 -25.21
N GLU A 256 1.84 23.30 -24.78
CA GLU A 256 0.75 22.89 -25.65
C GLU A 256 0.00 24.09 -26.25
N ARG A 257 -0.28 25.12 -25.44
CA ARG A 257 -0.85 26.39 -25.92
C ARG A 257 0.04 27.02 -26.99
N THR A 258 1.34 27.08 -26.74
CA THR A 258 2.32 27.63 -27.68
C THR A 258 2.38 26.82 -28.98
N ARG A 259 2.38 25.47 -28.88
CA ARG A 259 2.35 24.59 -30.06
C ARG A 259 1.12 24.86 -30.94
N LYS A 260 -0.08 24.90 -30.33
CA LYS A 260 -1.33 25.18 -31.04
C LYS A 260 -1.32 26.57 -31.69
N ALA A 261 -0.81 27.58 -30.99
CA ALA A 261 -0.68 28.93 -31.54
C ALA A 261 0.24 28.97 -32.76
N ASN A 262 1.37 28.25 -32.72
CA ASN A 262 2.30 28.13 -33.83
C ASN A 262 1.69 27.37 -35.02
N GLU A 263 0.96 26.28 -34.78
CA GLU A 263 0.23 25.55 -35.83
C GLU A 263 -0.81 26.45 -36.53
N LEU A 264 -1.59 27.21 -35.76
CA LEU A 264 -2.55 28.19 -36.29
C LEU A 264 -1.85 29.28 -37.11
N PHE A 265 -0.71 29.77 -36.65
CA PHE A 265 0.08 30.76 -37.37
C PHE A 265 0.59 30.22 -38.72
N LEU A 266 1.09 29.00 -38.75
CA LEU A 266 1.55 28.33 -39.96
C LEU A 266 0.39 28.06 -40.93
N ALA A 267 -0.75 27.59 -40.43
CA ALA A 267 -1.95 27.39 -41.25
C ALA A 267 -2.41 28.68 -41.93
N ARG A 268 -2.45 29.80 -41.19
CA ARG A 268 -2.77 31.13 -41.74
C ARG A 268 -1.80 31.56 -42.84
N HIS A 269 -0.50 31.30 -42.66
CA HIS A 269 0.52 31.63 -43.66
C HIS A 269 0.39 30.78 -44.92
N GLN A 270 0.08 29.48 -44.80
CA GLN A 270 -0.16 28.61 -45.95
C GLN A 270 -1.38 29.06 -46.77
N SER A 271 -2.41 29.64 -46.13
CA SER A 271 -3.56 30.23 -46.82
C SER A 271 -3.31 31.62 -47.44
N ASN A 272 -2.19 32.29 -47.16
CA ASN A 272 -1.88 33.63 -47.69
C ASN A 272 -0.83 33.58 -48.83
N THR A 273 -0.88 32.54 -49.66
CA THR A 273 0.01 32.44 -50.84
C THR A 273 -0.50 33.36 -51.96
N PRO A 274 0.39 33.83 -52.87
CA PRO A 274 -0.04 34.56 -54.07
C PRO A 274 -1.14 33.83 -54.85
N THR A 275 -1.03 32.50 -54.96
CA THR A 275 -2.04 31.64 -55.61
C THR A 275 -3.40 31.68 -54.92
N GLN A 276 -3.45 31.55 -53.58
CA GLN A 276 -4.73 31.58 -52.86
C GLN A 276 -5.39 32.96 -52.95
N ARG A 277 -4.60 34.04 -52.83
CA ARG A 277 -5.11 35.40 -53.04
C ARG A 277 -5.67 35.61 -54.45
N TYR A 278 -5.00 35.06 -55.48
CA TYR A 278 -5.50 35.12 -56.86
C TYR A 278 -6.81 34.35 -57.02
N ILE A 279 -6.90 33.13 -56.45
CA ILE A 279 -8.12 32.32 -56.46
C ILE A 279 -9.28 33.08 -55.80
N ASP A 280 -9.06 33.60 -54.59
CA ASP A 280 -10.10 34.30 -53.83
C ASP A 280 -10.56 35.58 -54.56
N ARG A 281 -9.62 36.30 -55.17
CA ARG A 281 -9.90 37.58 -55.84
C ARG A 281 -10.51 37.43 -57.23
N PHE A 282 -10.04 36.50 -58.06
CA PHE A 282 -10.44 36.42 -59.47
C PHE A 282 -11.29 35.20 -59.80
N CYS A 283 -11.10 34.08 -59.11
CA CYS A 283 -11.77 32.81 -59.43
C CYS A 283 -13.07 32.61 -58.64
N ASN A 284 -13.28 33.32 -57.55
CA ASN A 284 -14.51 33.26 -56.75
C ASN A 284 -15.65 34.07 -57.40
N LYS A 285 -16.81 33.44 -57.63
CA LYS A 285 -18.01 34.08 -58.20
C LYS A 285 -18.56 35.25 -57.37
N HIS A 286 -18.28 35.28 -56.07
CA HIS A 286 -18.73 36.30 -55.13
C HIS A 286 -17.72 37.44 -54.92
N SER A 287 -16.60 37.42 -55.65
CA SER A 287 -15.60 38.47 -55.53
C SER A 287 -16.08 39.79 -56.15
N ASP A 288 -16.02 40.87 -55.37
CA ASP A 288 -16.50 42.21 -55.72
C ASP A 288 -15.38 43.05 -56.37
N ILE A 289 -14.72 42.48 -57.38
CA ILE A 289 -13.71 43.22 -58.13
C ILE A 289 -14.36 44.05 -59.23
N ASP A 290 -13.85 45.25 -59.43
CA ASP A 290 -14.17 46.04 -60.60
C ASP A 290 -13.48 45.43 -61.83
N ILE A 291 -14.25 44.69 -62.63
CA ILE A 291 -13.81 44.12 -63.90
C ILE A 291 -13.73 45.15 -65.04
N THR A 292 -13.88 46.45 -64.77
CA THR A 292 -13.63 47.51 -65.78
C THR A 292 -12.27 48.18 -65.57
N ASP A 293 -11.66 47.98 -64.41
CA ASP A 293 -10.34 48.50 -64.08
C ASP A 293 -9.23 47.77 -64.86
N GLU A 294 -8.39 48.56 -65.54
CA GLU A 294 -7.34 48.03 -66.42
C GLU A 294 -6.24 47.26 -65.64
N LYS A 295 -5.98 47.66 -64.39
CA LYS A 295 -4.99 46.99 -63.55
C LYS A 295 -5.48 45.61 -63.12
N ASN A 296 -6.75 45.49 -62.74
CA ASN A 296 -7.42 44.21 -62.46
C ASN A 296 -7.41 43.29 -63.68
N HIS A 297 -7.67 43.83 -64.87
CA HIS A 297 -7.57 43.08 -66.13
C HIS A 297 -6.17 42.51 -66.36
N ARG A 298 -5.14 43.34 -66.17
CA ARG A 298 -3.74 42.93 -66.34
C ARG A 298 -3.36 41.84 -65.34
N GLU A 299 -3.70 42.03 -64.07
CA GLU A 299 -3.40 41.07 -63.01
C GLU A 299 -4.15 39.74 -63.19
N ALA A 300 -5.40 39.78 -63.65
CA ALA A 300 -6.18 38.57 -63.93
C ALA A 300 -5.57 37.72 -65.05
N LEU A 301 -5.12 38.37 -66.14
CA LEU A 301 -4.63 37.68 -67.34
C LEU A 301 -3.13 37.36 -67.31
N SER A 302 -2.38 38.00 -66.41
CA SER A 302 -0.94 37.79 -66.27
C SER A 302 -0.51 37.85 -64.80
N PRO A 303 -0.99 36.93 -63.96
CA PRO A 303 -0.67 36.94 -62.53
C PRO A 303 0.79 36.59 -62.24
N GLU A 304 1.42 37.34 -61.35
CA GLU A 304 2.81 37.14 -60.94
C GLU A 304 2.92 36.21 -59.71
N GLY A 305 3.87 35.28 -59.74
CA GLY A 305 4.21 34.43 -58.59
C GLY A 305 3.13 33.42 -58.19
N VAL A 306 2.18 33.12 -59.07
CA VAL A 306 1.12 32.12 -58.84
C VAL A 306 1.48 30.75 -59.41
N ASN A 307 0.88 29.70 -58.84
CA ASN A 307 0.97 28.35 -59.36
C ASN A 307 -0.26 28.03 -60.25
N TYR A 308 -0.03 27.94 -61.56
CA TYR A 308 -1.09 27.70 -62.54
C TYR A 308 -1.77 26.33 -62.41
N GLU A 309 -1.04 25.28 -62.03
CA GLU A 309 -1.61 23.94 -61.83
C GLU A 309 -2.62 23.93 -60.67
N ALA A 310 -2.31 24.64 -59.58
CA ALA A 310 -3.21 24.78 -58.45
C ALA A 310 -4.48 25.59 -58.81
N ILE A 311 -4.34 26.66 -59.61
CA ILE A 311 -5.48 27.44 -60.13
C ILE A 311 -6.34 26.56 -61.03
N GLN A 312 -5.73 25.84 -61.97
CA GLN A 312 -6.42 24.96 -62.91
C GLN A 312 -7.22 23.89 -62.17
N LYS A 313 -6.60 23.25 -61.17
CA LYS A 313 -7.23 22.22 -60.33
C LYS A 313 -8.41 22.79 -59.53
N HIS A 314 -8.26 23.97 -58.94
CA HIS A 314 -9.34 24.65 -58.20
C HIS A 314 -10.52 24.97 -59.13
N ASN A 315 -10.26 25.67 -60.23
CA ASN A 315 -11.27 26.08 -61.20
C ASN A 315 -11.94 24.89 -61.88
N SER A 316 -11.19 23.84 -62.21
CA SER A 316 -11.75 22.60 -62.77
C SER A 316 -12.69 21.90 -61.78
N LYS A 317 -12.34 21.87 -60.49
CA LYS A 317 -13.20 21.29 -59.45
C LYS A 317 -14.49 22.08 -59.27
N LEU A 318 -14.43 23.41 -59.35
CA LEU A 318 -15.57 24.32 -59.18
C LEU A 318 -16.01 24.96 -60.50
N TYR A 319 -15.96 24.21 -61.60
CA TYR A 319 -16.05 24.78 -62.95
C TYR A 319 -17.32 25.62 -63.21
N LYS A 320 -18.47 25.17 -62.70
CA LYS A 320 -19.73 25.92 -62.82
C LYS A 320 -19.66 27.29 -62.14
N GLU A 321 -18.96 27.39 -61.02
CA GLU A 321 -18.76 28.63 -60.27
C GLU A 321 -17.67 29.49 -60.91
N TYR A 322 -16.60 28.86 -61.38
CA TYR A 322 -15.53 29.51 -62.14
C TYR A 322 -16.08 30.24 -63.38
N LEU A 323 -17.02 29.65 -64.13
CA LEU A 323 -17.67 30.31 -65.27
C LEU A 323 -18.56 31.52 -64.87
N GLN A 324 -18.78 31.74 -63.58
CA GLN A 324 -19.46 32.93 -63.04
C GLN A 324 -18.48 33.92 -62.40
N SER A 325 -17.20 33.57 -62.34
CA SER A 325 -16.15 34.34 -61.69
C SER A 325 -15.76 35.60 -62.47
N PRO A 326 -15.18 36.60 -61.79
CA PRO A 326 -14.58 37.74 -62.47
C PRO A 326 -13.54 37.36 -63.53
N LEU A 327 -12.70 36.34 -63.26
CA LEU A 327 -11.70 35.86 -64.21
C LEU A 327 -12.34 35.44 -65.54
N TRP A 328 -13.39 34.62 -65.48
CA TRP A 328 -14.08 34.19 -66.69
C TRP A 328 -14.75 35.35 -67.42
N LYS A 329 -15.31 36.33 -66.70
CA LYS A 329 -15.88 37.55 -67.31
C LYS A 329 -14.80 38.34 -68.06
N ILE A 330 -13.60 38.47 -67.48
CA ILE A 330 -12.45 39.15 -68.11
C ILE A 330 -11.99 38.39 -69.36
N ILE A 331 -11.81 37.06 -69.26
CA ILE A 331 -11.45 36.19 -70.40
C ILE A 331 -12.49 36.30 -71.52
N SER A 332 -13.78 36.19 -71.16
CA SER A 332 -14.89 36.25 -72.10
C SER A 332 -14.95 37.58 -72.85
N SER A 333 -14.76 38.68 -72.12
CA SER A 333 -14.66 40.02 -72.71
C SER A 333 -13.47 40.15 -73.65
N LYS A 334 -12.30 39.60 -73.27
CA LYS A 334 -11.09 39.63 -74.11
C LYS A 334 -11.26 38.84 -75.42
N VAL A 335 -11.87 37.64 -75.36
CA VAL A 335 -12.19 36.84 -76.56
C VAL A 335 -13.12 37.61 -77.50
N LYS A 336 -14.20 38.20 -76.97
CA LYS A 336 -15.15 39.00 -77.77
C LYS A 336 -14.48 40.22 -78.40
N TRP A 337 -13.62 40.90 -77.65
CA TRP A 337 -12.85 42.04 -78.15
C TRP A 337 -11.88 41.64 -79.27
N ASN A 338 -11.13 40.54 -79.10
CA ASN A 338 -10.24 40.01 -80.15
C ASN A 338 -11.00 39.70 -81.46
N ALA A 339 -12.25 39.23 -81.35
CA ALA A 339 -13.13 38.94 -82.49
C ALA A 339 -13.87 40.18 -83.04
N ASN A 340 -13.46 41.40 -82.66
CA ASN A 340 -14.13 42.66 -83.02
C ASN A 340 -15.64 42.67 -82.71
N TYR A 341 -16.05 42.00 -81.63
CA TYR A 341 -17.45 41.81 -81.23
C TYR A 341 -18.32 41.24 -82.36
N ARG A 342 -17.78 40.28 -83.11
CA ARG A 342 -18.49 39.55 -84.16
C ARG A 342 -18.30 38.05 -83.98
N CYS A 343 -19.28 37.28 -84.42
CA CYS A 343 -19.19 35.84 -84.50
C CYS A 343 -18.16 35.45 -85.54
N GLU A 344 -17.16 34.66 -85.15
CA GLU A 344 -16.06 34.24 -86.03
C GLU A 344 -16.49 33.25 -87.13
N LYS A 345 -17.73 32.72 -87.07
CA LYS A 345 -18.29 31.84 -88.11
C LYS A 345 -19.23 32.54 -89.10
N CYS A 346 -20.06 33.47 -88.64
CA CYS A 346 -21.11 34.06 -89.47
C CYS A 346 -21.11 35.60 -89.49
N GLY A 347 -20.23 36.25 -88.74
CA GLY A 347 -20.10 37.72 -88.67
C GLY A 347 -21.18 38.44 -87.86
N SER A 348 -22.16 37.72 -87.29
CA SER A 348 -23.23 38.30 -86.46
C SER A 348 -22.65 39.00 -85.21
N ASN A 349 -23.22 40.14 -84.82
CA ASN A 349 -22.86 40.88 -83.62
C ASN A 349 -23.87 40.71 -82.47
N LYS A 350 -24.82 39.78 -82.59
CA LYS A 350 -25.89 39.55 -81.59
C LYS A 350 -25.64 38.30 -80.76
N ASN A 351 -25.96 38.38 -79.46
CA ASN A 351 -25.93 37.25 -78.51
C ASN A 351 -24.61 36.46 -78.54
N LEU A 352 -23.48 37.16 -78.38
CA LEU A 352 -22.16 36.57 -78.43
C LEU A 352 -21.81 35.84 -77.13
N VAL A 353 -21.38 34.60 -77.29
CA VAL A 353 -20.90 33.71 -76.23
C VAL A 353 -19.52 33.17 -76.60
N VAL A 354 -18.76 32.75 -75.60
CA VAL A 354 -17.47 32.10 -75.82
C VAL A 354 -17.69 30.58 -75.87
N HIS A 355 -17.25 29.98 -76.97
CA HIS A 355 -17.18 28.55 -77.18
C HIS A 355 -15.78 28.04 -76.82
N HIS A 356 -15.68 26.87 -76.21
CA HIS A 356 -14.41 26.17 -76.03
C HIS A 356 -14.21 25.19 -77.19
N THR A 357 -13.13 25.34 -77.95
CA THR A 357 -12.75 24.37 -78.99
C THR A 357 -11.93 23.20 -78.43
N SER A 358 -11.31 23.39 -77.27
CA SER A 358 -10.64 22.37 -76.46
C SER A 358 -10.86 22.66 -74.97
N TYR A 359 -10.86 21.60 -74.16
CA TYR A 359 -10.94 21.68 -72.69
C TYR A 359 -9.60 21.42 -72.00
N GLU A 360 -8.48 21.33 -72.74
CA GLU A 360 -7.15 21.06 -72.19
C GLU A 360 -6.71 22.09 -71.14
N PHE A 361 -7.02 23.37 -71.36
CA PHE A 361 -6.67 24.48 -70.47
C PHE A 361 -7.83 24.90 -69.55
N LYS A 362 -8.78 23.99 -69.32
CA LYS A 362 -9.97 24.24 -68.50
C LYS A 362 -9.59 24.79 -67.13
N GLY A 363 -10.06 26.00 -66.81
CA GLY A 363 -9.80 26.71 -65.56
C GLY A 363 -8.57 27.64 -65.58
N ILE A 364 -7.80 27.69 -66.66
CA ILE A 364 -6.68 28.61 -66.90
C ILE A 364 -6.67 29.10 -68.36
N GLU A 365 -7.84 29.29 -68.96
CA GLU A 365 -8.01 29.55 -70.39
C GLU A 365 -7.33 30.84 -70.85
N PHE A 366 -7.03 31.78 -69.93
CA PHE A 366 -6.26 32.98 -70.20
C PHE A 366 -4.84 32.71 -70.70
N LEU A 367 -4.27 31.53 -70.44
CA LEU A 367 -2.99 31.10 -70.99
C LEU A 367 -3.10 30.57 -72.44
N ALA A 368 -4.32 30.24 -72.89
CA ALA A 368 -4.55 29.53 -74.14
C ALA A 368 -5.79 30.07 -74.88
N PHE A 369 -5.84 31.39 -75.11
CA PHE A 369 -6.96 32.04 -75.82
C PHE A 369 -7.29 31.44 -77.19
N HIS A 370 -6.34 30.77 -77.85
CA HIS A 370 -6.56 30.07 -79.13
C HIS A 370 -7.53 28.87 -79.02
N THR A 371 -7.79 28.39 -77.79
CA THR A 371 -8.78 27.33 -77.50
C THR A 371 -10.20 27.88 -77.30
N LEU A 372 -10.38 29.19 -77.44
CA LEU A 372 -11.64 29.88 -77.25
C LEU A 372 -12.08 30.56 -78.54
N GLN A 373 -13.37 30.54 -78.82
CA GLN A 373 -13.95 31.16 -80.02
C GLN A 373 -15.19 31.99 -79.68
N CYS A 374 -15.31 33.19 -80.27
CA CYS A 374 -16.48 34.05 -80.15
C CYS A 374 -17.57 33.64 -81.15
N LEU A 375 -18.68 33.09 -80.67
CA LEU A 375 -19.80 32.63 -81.50
C LEU A 375 -21.11 33.33 -81.09
N CYS A 376 -22.01 33.57 -82.05
CA CYS A 376 -23.40 33.88 -81.69
C CYS A 376 -24.08 32.61 -81.16
N SER A 377 -25.12 32.76 -80.34
CA SER A 377 -25.85 31.62 -79.74
C SER A 377 -26.23 30.52 -80.75
N LYS A 378 -26.72 30.90 -81.94
CA LYS A 378 -27.08 29.97 -83.02
C LYS A 378 -25.89 29.16 -83.55
N CYS A 379 -24.72 29.79 -83.69
CA CYS A 379 -23.51 29.09 -84.11
C CYS A 379 -22.95 28.25 -82.97
N HIS A 380 -23.06 28.71 -81.73
CA HIS A 380 -22.62 27.98 -80.55
C HIS A 380 -23.40 26.67 -80.35
N GLU A 381 -24.74 26.71 -80.45
CA GLU A 381 -25.61 25.51 -80.38
C GLU A 381 -25.25 24.49 -81.45
N LYS A 382 -25.08 24.92 -82.71
CA LYS A 382 -24.71 24.04 -83.83
C LYS A 382 -23.38 23.31 -83.63
N GLU A 383 -22.43 23.90 -82.91
CA GLU A 383 -21.15 23.24 -82.64
C GLU A 383 -21.28 22.18 -81.55
N HIS A 384 -22.13 22.40 -80.54
CA HIS A 384 -22.48 21.36 -79.56
C HIS A 384 -23.25 20.20 -80.21
N ASP A 385 -24.16 20.50 -81.14
CA ASP A 385 -24.91 19.47 -81.89
C ASP A 385 -24.00 18.60 -82.77
N LYS A 386 -22.97 19.18 -83.39
CA LYS A 386 -21.99 18.44 -84.19
C LYS A 386 -21.11 17.52 -83.36
N GLN A 387 -20.71 17.94 -82.16
CA GLN A 387 -19.89 17.12 -81.25
C GLN A 387 -20.68 15.95 -80.65
N ASN A 388 -21.99 16.11 -80.43
CA ASN A 388 -22.87 15.02 -79.96
C ASN A 388 -23.29 14.03 -81.07
N GLY A 389 -22.98 14.33 -82.34
CA GLY A 389 -23.29 13.48 -83.50
C GLY A 389 -22.17 12.51 -83.91
N SER A 390 -21.05 12.49 -83.19
CA SER A 390 -19.87 11.64 -83.48
C SER A 390 -19.56 10.59 -82.41
N GLU A 391 -20.55 10.20 -81.60
CA GLU A 391 -20.58 8.93 -80.85
C GLU A 391 -21.89 8.19 -81.15
N LYS A 392 -21.92 7.49 -82.29
CA LYS A 392 -22.78 6.33 -82.53
C LYS A 392 -22.03 5.32 -83.37
#